data_AF-A0A7S0X0G8-F1
#
_entry.id   AF-A0A7S0X0G8-F1
#
_cell.length_a   1.000
_cell.length_b   1.000
_cell.length_c   1.000
_cell.angle_alpha   90.00
_cell.angle_beta   90.00
_cell.angle_gamma   90.00
#
_symmetry.space_group_name_H-M   'P 1'
#
loop_
_entity.id
_entity.type
_entity.pdbx_description
1 polymer ?
#
loop_
_entity_poly.entity_id
_entity_poly.type
_entity_poly.pdbx_seq_one_letter_code
_entity_poly.pdbx_strand_id
1 'polypeptide(L)'
;MSQFSFPILENDELLPCLEEMEVSMDANQLSKPTYETVRPVMEQIVIMLTGVTREELTQPVFTAMDAFEYPELHDESIPCNNFFRQLSKLMMASGVKDFSWRDIFKPEPPRLRRHLSAIVNFAKFREEKALAFQELQAQLDALVESAKQTEEEYARNTAEMRRLQAARAEQAQAVARVEAEEAELTAANTQLNKTAAALQNEVRALKASTNAAADAASAAKLELA
;
A
#
# COMPACT_ATOMS: atom_id res chain seq x y z
N MET A 1 -4.04 41.02 31.45
CA MET A 1 -5.34 41.39 30.87
C MET A 1 -5.52 40.58 29.59
N SER A 2 -6.60 39.80 29.57
CA SER A 2 -7.19 39.01 28.46
C SER A 2 -6.42 38.94 27.14
N GLN A 3 -5.54 37.94 27.04
CA GLN A 3 -5.01 37.43 25.78
C GLN A 3 -6.11 36.57 25.15
N PHE A 4 -7.01 37.16 24.36
CA PHE A 4 -8.00 36.37 23.63
C PHE A 4 -7.29 35.56 22.55
N SER A 5 -7.49 34.24 22.57
CA SER A 5 -6.82 33.29 21.66
C SER A 5 -7.37 33.34 20.22
N PHE A 6 -8.46 34.08 20.00
CA PHE A 6 -9.19 34.23 18.74
C PHE A 6 -10.00 35.55 18.77
N PRO A 7 -10.33 36.16 17.61
CA PRO A 7 -11.17 37.36 17.53
C PRO A 7 -12.63 37.05 17.89
N ILE A 8 -13.31 38.01 18.52
CA ILE A 8 -14.77 37.94 18.75
C ILE A 8 -15.43 38.75 17.64
N LEU A 9 -16.24 38.08 16.83
CA LEU A 9 -16.93 38.67 15.69
C LEU A 9 -18.26 39.28 16.14
N GLU A 10 -18.62 40.43 15.57
CA GLU A 10 -19.96 40.99 15.73
C GLU A 10 -20.97 40.25 14.85
N ASN A 11 -22.26 40.40 15.14
CA ASN A 11 -23.32 39.64 14.46
C ASN A 11 -23.27 39.79 12.92
N ASP A 12 -22.94 40.99 12.42
CA ASP A 12 -22.88 41.30 10.99
C ASP A 12 -21.73 40.57 10.27
N GLU A 13 -20.67 40.21 10.98
CA GLU A 13 -19.54 39.44 10.44
C GLU A 13 -19.70 37.94 10.70
N LEU A 14 -20.32 37.59 11.83
CA LEU A 14 -20.52 36.22 12.26
C LEU A 14 -21.53 35.49 11.37
N LEU A 15 -22.65 36.13 11.03
CA LEU A 15 -23.72 35.52 10.24
C LEU A 15 -23.25 35.08 8.85
N PRO A 16 -22.54 35.91 8.06
CA PRO A 16 -21.96 35.47 6.78
C PRO A 16 -21.00 34.29 6.93
N CYS A 17 -20.13 34.30 7.95
CA CYS A 17 -19.21 33.18 8.19
C CYS A 17 -19.94 31.88 8.52
N LEU A 18 -21.07 31.96 9.23
CA LEU A 18 -21.89 30.79 9.53
C LEU A 18 -22.62 30.28 8.28
N GLU A 19 -23.09 31.18 7.42
CA GLU A 19 -23.70 30.83 6.13
C GLU A 19 -22.69 30.16 5.19
N GLU A 20 -21.45 30.65 5.13
CA GLU A 20 -20.33 29.98 4.41
C GLU A 20 -20.07 28.56 4.93
N MET A 21 -20.30 28.34 6.23
CA MET A 21 -20.20 27.03 6.87
C MET A 21 -21.47 26.18 6.74
N GLU A 22 -22.45 26.62 5.93
CA GLU A 22 -23.78 26.02 5.75
C GLU A 22 -24.61 25.91 7.04
N VAL A 23 -24.26 26.69 8.07
CA VAL A 23 -24.96 26.73 9.36
C VAL A 23 -26.05 27.81 9.32
N SER A 24 -27.30 27.37 9.31
CA SER A 24 -28.45 28.28 9.27
C SER A 24 -28.75 28.87 10.65
N MET A 25 -28.49 30.18 10.83
CA MET A 25 -28.89 30.92 12.02
C MET A 25 -29.18 32.38 11.68
N ASP A 26 -30.18 32.98 12.32
CA ASP A 26 -30.56 34.38 12.10
C ASP A 26 -30.11 35.33 13.24
N ALA A 27 -30.16 36.64 12.98
CA ALA A 27 -29.77 37.66 13.97
C ALA A 27 -30.64 37.67 15.23
N ASN A 28 -31.91 37.28 15.13
CA ASN A 28 -32.84 37.23 16.27
C ASN A 28 -32.55 36.01 17.16
N GLN A 29 -32.22 34.86 16.57
CA GLN A 29 -31.76 33.65 17.25
C GLN A 29 -30.43 33.88 17.96
N LEU A 30 -29.52 34.66 17.37
CA LEU A 30 -28.29 35.09 18.06
C LEU A 30 -28.57 36.01 19.25
N SER A 31 -29.54 36.91 19.11
CA SER A 31 -29.88 37.92 20.13
C SER A 31 -30.73 37.34 21.26
N LYS A 32 -31.54 36.33 20.97
CA LYS A 32 -32.43 35.62 21.91
C LYS A 32 -32.29 34.11 21.70
N PRO A 33 -31.13 33.53 22.05
CA PRO A 33 -30.89 32.12 21.81
C PRO A 33 -31.76 31.26 22.72
N THR A 34 -32.28 30.17 22.18
CA THR A 34 -33.02 29.16 22.92
C THR A 34 -32.33 27.81 22.75
N TYR A 35 -32.64 26.86 23.64
CA TYR A 35 -32.15 25.49 23.50
C TYR A 35 -32.52 24.90 22.13
N GLU A 36 -33.77 25.09 21.70
CA GLU A 36 -34.30 24.58 20.43
C GLU A 36 -33.58 25.12 19.20
N THR A 37 -32.98 26.32 19.27
CA THR A 37 -32.22 26.90 18.15
C THR A 37 -30.74 26.56 18.25
N VAL A 38 -30.14 26.65 19.43
CA VAL A 38 -28.70 26.45 19.63
C VAL A 38 -28.31 24.98 19.52
N ARG A 39 -29.14 24.06 20.02
CA ARG A 39 -28.81 22.63 20.03
C ARG A 39 -28.62 22.07 18.61
N PRO A 40 -29.56 22.24 17.66
CA PRO A 40 -29.38 21.74 16.29
C PRO A 40 -28.20 22.38 15.58
N VAL A 41 -27.99 23.69 15.77
CA VAL A 41 -26.86 24.44 15.19
C VAL A 41 -25.52 23.87 15.67
N MET A 42 -25.37 23.66 16.97
CA MET A 42 -24.14 23.09 17.54
C MET A 42 -23.94 21.64 17.11
N GLU A 43 -25.01 20.87 16.94
CA GLU A 43 -24.94 19.49 16.43
C GLU A 43 -24.47 19.42 14.99
N GLN A 44 -25.00 20.30 14.12
CA GLN A 44 -24.55 20.44 12.74
C GLN A 44 -23.05 20.80 12.68
N ILE A 45 -22.63 21.77 13.49
CA ILE A 45 -21.22 22.19 13.58
C ILE A 45 -20.32 21.03 14.00
N VAL A 46 -20.73 20.24 15.01
CA VAL A 46 -19.94 19.09 15.49
C VAL A 46 -19.78 18.06 14.39
N ILE A 47 -20.87 17.67 13.73
CA ILE A 47 -20.84 16.68 12.64
C ILE A 47 -19.89 17.16 11.53
N MET A 48 -20.03 18.42 11.12
CA MET A 48 -19.25 19.00 10.03
C MET A 48 -17.75 19.12 10.34
N LEU A 49 -17.38 19.60 11.54
CA LEU A 49 -15.98 19.88 11.87
C LEU A 49 -15.23 18.67 12.42
N THR A 50 -15.92 17.71 13.04
CA THR A 50 -15.27 16.52 13.64
C THR A 50 -15.33 15.29 12.75
N GLY A 51 -16.19 15.27 11.73
CA GLY A 51 -16.41 14.12 10.85
C GLY A 51 -17.17 12.97 11.51
N VAL A 52 -17.68 13.16 12.74
CA VAL A 52 -18.50 12.18 13.45
C VAL A 52 -19.90 12.15 12.83
N THR A 53 -20.42 10.96 12.56
CA THR A 53 -21.76 10.83 11.95
C THR A 53 -22.86 11.04 12.99
N ARG A 54 -24.08 11.31 12.51
CA ARG A 54 -25.25 11.41 13.40
C ARG A 54 -25.50 10.08 14.13
N GLU A 55 -25.26 8.96 13.45
CA GLU A 55 -25.37 7.62 14.01
C GLU A 55 -24.35 7.39 15.12
N GLU A 56 -23.10 7.84 14.97
CA GLU A 56 -22.08 7.73 16.01
C GLU A 56 -22.40 8.61 17.24
N LEU A 57 -23.13 9.70 17.05
CA LEU A 57 -23.62 10.50 18.17
C LEU A 57 -24.76 9.82 18.91
N THR A 58 -25.67 9.14 18.20
CA THR A 58 -26.87 8.54 18.80
C THR A 58 -26.64 7.12 19.32
N GLN A 59 -25.74 6.36 18.73
CA GLN A 59 -25.56 4.96 19.10
C GLN A 59 -24.71 4.82 20.38
N PRO A 60 -25.15 3.97 21.32
CA PRO A 60 -24.30 3.55 22.41
C PRO A 60 -23.13 2.70 21.88
N VAL A 61 -21.96 2.85 22.50
CA VAL A 61 -20.88 1.91 22.28
C VAL A 61 -21.31 0.56 22.88
N PHE A 62 -21.44 -0.47 22.05
CA PHE A 62 -21.96 -1.79 22.47
C PHE A 62 -21.26 -2.36 23.70
N THR A 63 -19.94 -2.15 23.84
CA THR A 63 -19.17 -2.60 25.01
C THR A 63 -19.51 -1.87 26.31
N ALA A 64 -20.15 -0.70 26.24
CA ALA A 64 -20.63 0.04 27.39
C ALA A 64 -22.07 -0.32 27.78
N MET A 65 -22.81 -1.02 26.92
CA MET A 65 -24.18 -1.45 27.22
C MET A 65 -24.21 -2.53 28.30
N ASP A 66 -23.21 -3.41 28.33
CA ASP A 66 -23.06 -4.46 29.35
C ASP A 66 -22.80 -3.90 30.76
N ALA A 67 -22.47 -2.60 30.87
CA ALA A 67 -22.29 -1.92 32.15
C ALA A 67 -23.60 -1.39 32.76
N PHE A 68 -24.69 -1.34 31.99
CA PHE A 68 -25.99 -0.85 32.45
C PHE A 68 -26.94 -2.01 32.71
N GLU A 69 -27.58 -1.99 33.88
CA GLU A 69 -28.60 -3.00 34.26
C GLU A 69 -29.91 -2.81 33.47
N TYR A 70 -30.20 -1.56 33.06
CA TYR A 70 -31.38 -1.18 32.27
C TYR A 70 -31.00 -0.18 31.14
N PRO A 71 -30.35 -0.64 30.05
CA PRO A 71 -29.88 0.23 28.97
C PRO A 71 -30.98 1.08 28.32
N GLU A 72 -32.22 0.58 28.24
CA GLU A 72 -33.37 1.25 27.64
C GLU A 72 -33.77 2.56 28.33
N LEU A 73 -33.42 2.75 29.61
CA LEU A 73 -33.68 3.99 30.32
C LEU A 73 -32.73 5.12 29.90
N HIS A 74 -31.69 4.78 29.12
CA HIS A 74 -30.63 5.70 28.75
C HIS A 74 -30.67 6.17 27.29
N ASP A 75 -31.72 5.80 26.54
CA ASP A 75 -31.91 6.12 25.11
C ASP A 75 -31.78 7.62 24.80
N GLU A 76 -32.20 8.52 25.69
CA GLU A 76 -32.03 9.97 25.51
C GLU A 76 -30.71 10.50 26.10
N SER A 77 -30.28 9.92 27.22
CA SER A 77 -29.11 10.41 27.97
C SER A 77 -27.78 10.13 27.27
N ILE A 78 -27.67 8.99 26.58
CA ILE A 78 -26.46 8.57 25.88
C ILE A 78 -26.18 9.47 24.68
N PRO A 79 -27.12 9.70 23.74
CA PRO A 79 -26.92 10.65 22.65
C PRO A 79 -26.58 12.05 23.15
N CYS A 80 -27.25 12.50 24.21
CA CYS A 80 -27.02 13.82 24.79
C CYS A 80 -25.58 13.96 25.30
N ASN A 81 -25.09 12.96 26.05
CA ASN A 81 -23.73 12.95 26.59
C ASN A 81 -22.66 12.79 25.49
N ASN A 82 -22.91 11.94 24.49
CA ASN A 82 -22.03 11.78 23.34
C ASN A 82 -21.85 13.09 22.58
N PHE A 83 -22.95 13.77 22.25
CA PHE A 83 -22.92 15.09 21.65
C PHE A 83 -22.09 16.07 22.50
N PHE A 84 -22.38 16.17 23.79
CA PHE A 84 -21.72 17.17 24.64
C PHE A 84 -20.23 16.87 24.80
N ARG A 85 -19.84 15.60 24.85
CA ARG A 85 -18.44 15.17 24.86
C ARG A 85 -17.72 15.60 23.59
N GLN A 86 -18.31 15.41 22.42
CA GLN A 86 -17.71 15.81 21.15
C GLN A 86 -17.67 17.32 21.00
N LEU A 87 -18.75 18.02 21.35
CA LEU A 87 -18.79 19.48 21.37
C LEU A 87 -17.74 20.05 22.33
N SER A 88 -17.59 19.51 23.54
CA SER A 88 -16.61 20.00 24.51
C SER A 88 -15.17 19.84 24.00
N LYS A 89 -14.86 18.74 23.30
CA LYS A 89 -13.56 18.58 22.65
C LYS A 89 -13.33 19.60 21.54
N LEU A 90 -14.35 19.84 20.70
CA LEU A 90 -14.29 20.86 19.66
C LEU A 90 -14.07 22.24 20.27
N MET A 91 -14.83 22.61 21.31
CA MET A 91 -14.68 23.88 22.01
C MET A 91 -13.28 24.04 22.62
N MET A 92 -12.74 22.97 23.21
CA MET A 92 -11.38 22.97 23.73
C MET A 92 -10.33 23.17 22.64
N ALA A 93 -10.49 22.50 21.49
CA ALA A 93 -9.62 22.68 20.32
C ALA A 93 -9.71 24.09 19.73
N SER A 94 -10.91 24.70 19.76
CA SER A 94 -11.15 26.09 19.38
C SER A 94 -10.67 27.12 20.41
N GLY A 95 -10.11 26.68 21.54
CA GLY A 95 -9.53 27.55 22.57
C GLY A 95 -10.48 27.99 23.69
N VAL A 96 -11.69 27.43 23.76
CA VAL A 96 -12.67 27.70 24.82
C VAL A 96 -12.58 26.60 25.89
N LYS A 97 -12.12 26.96 27.09
CA LYS A 97 -11.87 26.01 28.19
C LYS A 97 -13.01 25.93 29.21
N ASP A 98 -13.91 26.92 29.22
CA ASP A 98 -14.98 27.10 30.20
C ASP A 98 -16.38 26.73 29.65
N PHE A 99 -16.43 25.90 28.61
CA PHE A 99 -17.69 25.43 28.02
C PHE A 99 -18.41 24.46 28.96
N SER A 100 -19.74 24.59 29.05
CA SER A 100 -20.56 23.85 30.02
C SER A 100 -21.95 23.53 29.47
N TRP A 101 -22.67 22.63 30.14
CA TRP A 101 -24.07 22.32 29.79
C TRP A 101 -25.00 23.55 29.78
N ARG A 102 -24.70 24.56 30.60
CA ARG A 102 -25.47 25.82 30.64
C ARG A 102 -25.46 26.53 29.28
N ASP A 103 -24.37 26.43 28.54
CA ASP A 103 -24.21 27.08 27.24
C ASP A 103 -25.13 26.52 26.16
N ILE A 104 -25.69 25.32 26.40
CA ILE A 104 -26.65 24.66 25.52
C ILE A 104 -28.07 24.83 26.05
N PHE A 105 -28.32 24.49 27.33
CA PHE A 105 -29.68 24.52 27.89
C PHE A 105 -30.19 25.93 28.18
N LYS A 106 -29.30 26.87 28.50
CA LYS A 106 -29.61 28.26 28.81
C LYS A 106 -28.59 29.17 28.14
N PRO A 107 -28.57 29.21 26.80
CA PRO A 107 -27.57 29.97 26.06
C PRO A 107 -27.71 31.46 26.37
N GLU A 108 -26.58 32.13 26.59
CA GLU A 108 -26.52 33.57 26.78
C GLU A 108 -25.96 34.22 25.51
N PRO A 109 -26.59 35.28 24.96
CA PRO A 109 -26.15 35.92 23.72
C PRO A 109 -24.64 36.23 23.65
N PRO A 110 -24.01 36.84 24.68
CA PRO A 110 -22.57 37.14 24.61
C PRO A 110 -21.68 35.90 24.67
N ARG A 111 -22.07 34.86 25.44
CA ARG A 111 -21.31 33.60 25.49
C ARG A 111 -21.43 32.83 24.18
N LEU A 112 -22.65 32.74 23.63
CA LEU A 112 -22.90 32.09 22.36
C LEU A 112 -22.09 32.73 21.23
N ARG A 113 -22.08 34.08 21.14
CA ARG A 113 -21.29 34.81 20.14
C ARG A 113 -19.80 34.48 20.25
N ARG A 114 -19.25 34.48 21.48
CA ARG A 114 -17.85 34.08 21.73
C ARG A 114 -17.57 32.65 21.28
N HIS A 115 -18.47 31.72 21.58
CA HIS A 115 -18.33 30.31 21.20
C HIS A 115 -18.32 30.11 19.69
N LEU A 116 -19.26 30.75 18.98
CA LEU A 116 -19.35 30.68 17.53
C LEU A 116 -18.17 31.37 16.86
N SER A 117 -17.69 32.50 17.39
CA SER A 117 -16.47 33.14 16.89
C SER A 117 -15.24 32.23 17.02
N ALA A 118 -15.12 31.50 18.13
CA ALA A 118 -14.06 30.51 18.32
C ALA A 118 -14.15 29.37 17.29
N ILE A 119 -15.37 28.86 17.05
CA ILE A 119 -15.66 27.82 16.08
C ILE A 119 -15.32 28.27 14.66
N VAL A 120 -15.75 29.47 14.26
CA VAL A 120 -15.46 30.05 12.94
C VAL A 120 -13.96 30.21 12.75
N ASN A 121 -13.25 30.73 13.76
CA ASN A 121 -11.80 30.87 13.71
C ASN A 121 -11.11 29.51 13.53
N PHE A 122 -11.57 28.48 14.27
CA PHE A 122 -11.07 27.12 14.11
C PHE A 122 -11.36 26.55 12.71
N ALA A 123 -12.56 26.76 12.17
CA ALA A 123 -12.94 26.29 10.84
C ALA A 123 -12.06 26.92 9.75
N LYS A 124 -11.83 28.23 9.80
CA LYS A 124 -10.94 28.94 8.87
C LYS A 124 -9.50 28.42 8.94
N PHE A 125 -8.99 28.21 10.16
CA PHE A 125 -7.66 27.62 10.34
C PHE A 125 -7.57 26.20 9.78
N ARG A 126 -8.61 25.37 10.00
CA ARG A 126 -8.68 24.01 9.45
C ARG A 126 -8.67 24.03 7.93
N GLU A 127 -9.41 24.94 7.30
CA GLU A 127 -9.46 25.08 5.84
C GLU A 127 -8.09 25.47 5.25
N GLU A 128 -7.42 26.45 5.85
CA GLU A 128 -6.06 26.85 5.45
C GLU A 128 -5.08 25.67 5.53
N LYS A 129 -5.17 24.87 6.61
CA LYS A 129 -4.34 23.67 6.76
C LYS A 129 -4.75 22.54 5.82
N ALA A 130 -6.04 22.39 5.51
CA ALA A 130 -6.53 21.36 4.61
C ALA A 130 -5.90 21.51 3.21
N LEU A 131 -5.71 22.74 2.72
CA LEU A 131 -4.99 22.99 1.46
C LEU A 131 -3.55 22.46 1.49
N ALA A 132 -2.81 22.70 2.59
CA ALA A 132 -1.47 22.15 2.75
C ALA A 132 -1.48 20.60 2.85
N PHE A 133 -2.50 20.03 3.49
CA PHE A 133 -2.66 18.57 3.55
C PHE A 133 -3.03 17.95 2.20
N GLN A 134 -3.75 18.66 1.33
CA GLN A 134 -4.08 18.16 -0.02
C GLN A 134 -2.82 17.91 -0.84
N GLU A 135 -1.83 18.81 -0.76
CA GLU A 135 -0.54 18.62 -1.44
C GLU A 135 0.19 17.39 -0.89
N LEU A 136 0.23 17.23 0.44
CA LEU A 136 0.85 16.07 1.07
C LEU A 136 0.12 14.77 0.73
N GLN A 137 -1.21 14.80 0.66
CA GLN A 137 -2.03 13.66 0.27
C GLN A 137 -1.73 13.26 -1.19
N ALA A 138 -1.64 14.22 -2.10
CA ALA A 138 -1.28 13.95 -3.50
C ALA A 138 0.13 13.34 -3.62
N GLN A 139 1.09 13.81 -2.83
CA GLN A 139 2.43 13.22 -2.77
C GLN A 139 2.41 11.79 -2.22
N LEU A 140 1.61 11.54 -1.18
CA LEU A 140 1.44 10.20 -0.60
C LEU A 140 0.81 9.24 -1.62
N ASP A 141 -0.25 9.66 -2.30
CA ASP A 141 -0.95 8.84 -3.31
C ASP A 141 0.00 8.50 -4.47
N ALA A 142 0.80 9.47 -4.94
CA ALA A 142 1.82 9.24 -5.97
C ALA A 142 2.91 8.27 -5.51
N LEU A 143 3.35 8.36 -4.25
CA LEU A 143 4.34 7.46 -3.68
C LEU A 143 3.80 6.03 -3.54
N VAL A 144 2.55 5.88 -3.12
CA VAL A 144 1.87 4.58 -3.01
C VAL A 144 1.76 3.92 -4.39
N GLU A 145 1.35 4.68 -5.41
CA GLU A 145 1.25 4.15 -6.77
C GLU A 145 2.63 3.76 -7.34
N SER A 146 3.66 4.59 -7.11
CA SER A 146 5.03 4.27 -7.52
C SER A 146 5.59 3.02 -6.80
N ALA A 147 5.31 2.86 -5.51
CA ALA A 147 5.70 1.68 -4.76
C ALA A 147 5.04 0.42 -5.32
N LYS A 148 3.75 0.48 -5.64
CA LYS A 148 3.01 -0.62 -6.27
C LYS A 148 3.59 -0.99 -7.63
N GLN A 149 3.88 -0.01 -8.48
CA GLN A 149 4.49 -0.24 -9.80
C GLN A 149 5.87 -0.91 -9.66
N THR A 150 6.68 -0.45 -8.71
CA THR A 150 8.00 -1.02 -8.44
C THR A 150 7.90 -2.46 -7.94
N GLU A 151 6.92 -2.76 -7.09
CA GLU A 151 6.67 -4.12 -6.60
C GLU A 151 6.24 -5.07 -7.73
N GLU A 152 5.36 -4.60 -8.63
CA GLU A 152 4.97 -5.37 -9.82
C GLU A 152 6.15 -5.62 -10.76
N GLU A 153 6.99 -4.62 -11.01
CA GLU A 153 8.22 -4.76 -11.82
C GLU A 153 9.21 -5.73 -11.17
N TYR A 154 9.41 -5.62 -9.86
CA TYR A 154 10.27 -6.51 -9.10
C TYR A 154 9.79 -7.97 -9.20
N ALA A 155 8.48 -8.20 -9.07
CA ALA A 155 7.90 -9.53 -9.21
C ALA A 155 8.11 -10.09 -10.63
N ARG A 156 7.89 -9.29 -11.68
CA ARG A 156 8.12 -9.68 -13.08
C ARG A 156 9.59 -10.03 -13.34
N ASN A 157 10.51 -9.17 -12.91
CA ASN A 157 11.94 -9.37 -13.10
C ASN A 157 12.44 -10.61 -12.34
N THR A 158 11.91 -10.85 -11.15
CA THR A 158 12.24 -12.05 -10.36
C THR A 158 11.74 -13.32 -11.04
N ALA A 159 10.54 -13.29 -11.62
CA ALA A 159 10.01 -14.42 -12.38
C ALA A 159 10.84 -14.71 -13.63
N GLU A 160 11.23 -13.67 -14.39
CA GLU A 160 12.07 -13.84 -15.58
C GLU A 160 13.48 -14.33 -15.22
N MET A 161 14.07 -13.83 -14.13
CA MET A 161 15.35 -14.31 -13.63
C MET A 161 15.29 -15.83 -13.33
N ARG A 162 14.23 -16.30 -12.66
CA ARG A 162 14.04 -17.73 -12.38
C ARG A 162 13.90 -18.54 -13.67
N ARG A 163 13.15 -18.04 -14.65
CA ARG A 163 12.99 -18.68 -15.97
C ARG A 163 14.34 -18.83 -16.68
N LEU A 164 15.13 -17.76 -16.73
CA LEU A 164 16.45 -17.77 -17.37
C LEU A 164 17.44 -18.68 -16.64
N GLN A 165 17.40 -18.74 -15.30
CA GLN A 165 18.23 -19.66 -14.52
C GLN A 165 17.89 -21.12 -14.82
N ALA A 166 16.59 -21.47 -14.91
CA ALA A 166 16.16 -22.81 -15.27
C ALA A 166 16.61 -23.19 -16.69
N ALA A 167 16.41 -22.30 -17.67
CA ALA A 167 16.85 -22.52 -19.05
C ALA A 167 18.38 -22.69 -19.14
N ARG A 168 19.15 -21.90 -18.39
CA ARG A 168 20.61 -22.03 -18.34
C ARG A 168 21.04 -23.36 -17.73
N ALA A 169 20.35 -23.85 -16.71
CA ALA A 169 20.64 -25.15 -16.11
C ALA A 169 20.37 -26.31 -17.09
N GLU A 170 19.25 -26.27 -17.81
CA GLU A 170 18.92 -27.24 -18.86
C GLU A 170 19.95 -27.22 -19.98
N GLN A 171 20.32 -26.03 -20.47
CA GLN A 171 21.33 -25.89 -21.51
C GLN A 171 22.70 -26.39 -21.03
N ALA A 172 23.10 -26.11 -19.79
CA ALA A 172 24.35 -26.62 -19.23
C ALA A 172 24.37 -28.16 -19.17
N GLN A 173 23.24 -28.79 -18.80
CA GLN A 173 23.11 -30.24 -18.83
C GLN A 173 23.19 -30.81 -20.26
N ALA A 174 22.55 -30.15 -21.23
CA ALA A 174 22.61 -30.56 -22.63
C ALA A 174 24.04 -30.45 -23.19
N VAL A 175 24.75 -29.36 -22.90
CA VAL A 175 26.16 -29.17 -23.28
C VAL A 175 27.03 -30.26 -22.66
N ALA A 176 26.90 -30.52 -21.36
CA ALA A 176 27.68 -31.57 -20.69
C ALA A 176 27.44 -32.96 -21.30
N ARG A 177 26.21 -33.27 -21.75
CA ARG A 177 25.90 -34.52 -22.44
C ARG A 177 26.58 -34.61 -23.80
N VAL A 178 26.55 -33.53 -24.58
CA VAL A 178 27.21 -33.48 -25.90
C VAL A 178 28.73 -33.57 -25.75
N GLU A 179 29.32 -32.88 -24.77
CA GLU A 179 30.76 -32.96 -24.49
C GLU A 179 31.18 -34.38 -24.09
N ALA A 180 30.36 -35.09 -23.31
CA ALA A 180 30.62 -36.49 -22.96
C ALA A 180 30.56 -37.41 -24.19
N GLU A 181 29.54 -37.25 -25.05
CA GLU A 181 29.40 -38.01 -26.30
C GLU A 181 30.56 -37.72 -27.27
N GLU A 182 30.98 -36.46 -27.39
CA GLU A 182 32.14 -36.07 -28.20
C GLU A 182 33.43 -36.72 -27.70
N ALA A 183 33.64 -36.76 -26.38
CA ALA A 183 34.79 -37.40 -25.78
C ALA A 183 34.79 -38.92 -26.05
N GLU A 184 33.65 -39.59 -25.93
CA GLU A 184 33.50 -41.02 -26.24
C GLU A 184 33.77 -41.32 -27.71
N LEU A 185 33.16 -40.54 -28.62
CA LEU A 185 33.37 -40.69 -30.07
C LEU A 185 34.82 -40.44 -30.46
N THR A 186 35.47 -39.44 -29.86
CA THR A 186 36.88 -39.16 -30.11
C THR A 186 37.78 -40.30 -29.61
N ALA A 187 37.49 -40.88 -28.44
CA ALA A 187 38.20 -42.05 -27.94
C ALA A 187 38.00 -43.28 -28.86
N ALA A 188 36.77 -43.51 -29.34
CA ALA A 188 36.48 -44.59 -30.28
C ALA A 188 37.18 -44.39 -31.62
N ASN A 189 37.17 -43.17 -32.16
CA ASN A 189 37.81 -42.84 -33.44
C ASN A 189 39.33 -42.99 -33.35
N THR A 190 39.96 -42.52 -32.26
CA THR A 190 41.40 -42.74 -32.04
C THR A 190 41.75 -44.23 -31.90
N GLN A 191 40.90 -45.04 -31.26
CA GLN A 191 41.11 -46.48 -31.17
C GLN A 191 40.95 -47.18 -32.54
N LEU A 192 39.93 -46.82 -33.32
CA LEU A 192 39.72 -47.34 -34.67
C LEU A 192 40.86 -46.96 -35.62
N ASN A 193 41.40 -45.75 -35.51
CA ASN A 193 42.57 -45.35 -36.29
C ASN A 193 43.81 -46.18 -35.94
N LYS A 194 44.01 -46.52 -34.66
CA LYS A 194 45.09 -47.42 -34.23
C LYS A 194 44.91 -48.83 -34.78
N THR A 195 43.70 -49.40 -34.72
CA THR A 195 43.44 -50.74 -35.25
C THR A 195 43.55 -50.78 -36.77
N ALA A 196 43.06 -49.76 -37.47
CA ALA A 196 43.23 -49.63 -38.92
C ALA A 196 44.71 -49.55 -39.33
N ALA A 197 45.54 -48.80 -38.60
CA ALA A 197 46.98 -48.74 -38.84
C ALA A 197 47.67 -50.10 -38.60
N ALA A 198 47.29 -50.81 -37.52
CA ALA A 198 47.82 -52.15 -37.24
C ALA A 198 47.44 -53.17 -38.33
N LEU A 199 46.17 -53.20 -38.74
CA LEU A 199 45.68 -54.06 -39.82
C LEU A 199 46.35 -53.73 -41.17
N GLN A 200 46.59 -52.45 -41.48
CA GLN A 200 47.35 -52.09 -42.67
C GLN A 200 48.77 -52.64 -42.65
N ASN A 201 49.46 -52.58 -41.50
CA ASN A 201 50.79 -53.17 -41.35
C ASN A 201 50.75 -54.70 -41.51
N GLU A 202 49.74 -55.35 -40.94
CA GLU A 202 49.54 -56.80 -41.06
C GLU A 202 49.24 -57.22 -42.51
N VAL A 203 48.39 -56.49 -43.22
CA VAL A 203 48.13 -56.70 -44.66
C VAL A 203 49.40 -56.53 -45.49
N ARG A 204 50.26 -55.55 -45.16
CA ARG A 204 51.56 -55.39 -45.83
C ARG A 204 52.49 -56.57 -45.56
N ALA A 205 52.56 -57.04 -44.31
CA ALA A 205 53.38 -58.19 -43.92
C ALA A 205 52.90 -59.48 -44.60
N LEU A 206 51.58 -59.73 -44.61
CA LEU A 206 50.98 -60.86 -45.31
C LEU A 206 51.25 -60.81 -46.81
N LYS A 207 51.08 -59.66 -47.47
CA LYS A 207 51.44 -59.50 -48.89
C LYS A 207 52.92 -59.82 -49.16
N ALA A 208 53.82 -59.37 -48.29
CA ALA A 208 55.24 -59.67 -48.41
C ALA A 208 55.52 -61.18 -48.25
N SER A 209 54.88 -61.83 -47.27
CA SER A 209 54.96 -63.28 -47.06
C SER A 209 54.40 -64.07 -48.23
N THR A 210 53.26 -63.66 -48.79
CA THR A 210 52.65 -64.31 -49.96
C THR A 210 53.55 -64.20 -51.18
N ASN A 211 54.15 -63.02 -51.42
CA ASN A 211 55.12 -62.84 -52.50
C ASN A 211 56.35 -63.73 -52.28
N ALA A 212 56.91 -63.78 -51.07
CA ALA A 212 58.06 -64.64 -50.76
C ALA A 212 57.73 -66.14 -50.94
N ALA A 213 56.54 -66.58 -50.53
CA ALA A 213 56.08 -67.95 -50.75
C ALA A 213 55.84 -68.26 -52.23
N ALA A 214 55.32 -67.31 -53.00
CA ALA A 214 55.17 -67.44 -54.45
C ALA A 214 56.53 -67.54 -55.16
N ASP A 215 57.51 -66.73 -54.76
CA ASP A 215 58.88 -66.79 -55.27
C ASP A 215 59.54 -68.12 -54.93
N ALA A 216 59.39 -68.61 -53.69
CA ALA A 216 59.90 -69.92 -53.26
C ALA A 216 59.24 -71.08 -54.03
N ALA A 217 57.92 -71.02 -54.26
CA ALA A 217 57.20 -72.01 -55.06
C ALA A 217 57.63 -71.99 -56.54
N SER A 218 57.96 -70.82 -57.08
CA SER A 218 58.52 -70.66 -58.43
C SER A 218 59.93 -71.25 -58.52
N ALA A 219 60.79 -70.98 -57.53
CA ALA A 219 62.14 -71.55 -57.44
C ALA A 219 62.12 -73.08 -57.34
N ALA A 220 61.26 -73.64 -56.46
CA ALA A 220 61.09 -75.08 -56.34
C ALA A 220 60.56 -75.73 -57.62
N LYS A 221 59.70 -75.04 -58.40
CA LYS A 221 59.28 -75.49 -59.72
C LYS A 221 60.42 -75.51 -60.75
N LEU A 222 61.38 -74.59 -60.63
CA LEU A 222 62.53 -74.52 -61.52
C LEU A 222 63.57 -75.62 -61.23
N GLU A 223 63.71 -76.05 -59.97
CA GLU A 223 64.59 -77.16 -59.59
C GLU A 223 64.04 -78.55 -59.92
N LEU A 224 62.72 -78.65 -60.18
CA LEU A 224 62.02 -79.89 -60.54
C LEU A 224 61.84 -80.07 -62.06
N ALA A 225 62.35 -79.14 -62.88
CA ALA A 225 62.32 -79.17 -64.35
C ALA A 225 63.72 -79.47 -64.91
#